data_AF-A0A7Y8GR85-F1
#
_entry.id   AF-A0A7Y8GR85-F1
#
_cell.length_a   1.000
_cell.length_b   1.000
_cell.length_c   1.000
_cell.angle_alpha   90.00
_cell.angle_beta   90.00
_cell.angle_gamma   90.00
#
_symmetry.space_group_name_H-M   'P 1'
#
loop_
_entity.id
_entity.type
_entity.pdbx_description
1 polymer ?
#
loop_
_entity_poly.entity_id
_entity_poly.type
_entity_poly.pdbx_seq_one_letter_code
_entity_poly.pdbx_strand_id
1 'polypeptide(L)'
;MSMSLKPWQYRGQALALALCGVVLLSACKDKRIDPDAPASEPVAALQQLAQRVADNDLVGYAKAAVPPAQYARLQGAWNQGHSRWPLTELPLDGQLLPMLAALSRPDAPQRLQRSFDTQIAGQASQVRQAAHSMGLFGEQYLRNQSEYSDSERAHYTQVVNALSRWAAAAPLTDKQRAKTTITLLTATARTAGLSTDAELQAAGMEESLRRLGPFVKAFKTALASYGLSLDGALTELRGELTSELGDDAVVRIQYTLAGEQIEAQVRMTRRDGHWYVTRTLEDTDALLQAADAAQAEHDARQAAEAEAAATVKDGASAPAKP
;
A
#
# COMPACT_ATOMS: atom_id res chain seq x y z
N MET A 1 48.97 67.64 0.49
CA MET A 1 48.53 68.01 -0.87
C MET A 1 47.79 66.83 -1.48
N SER A 2 46.59 67.11 -2.00
CA SER A 2 45.53 66.16 -2.35
C SER A 2 45.91 65.06 -3.35
N MET A 3 45.50 63.83 -3.06
CA MET A 3 45.26 62.80 -4.08
C MET A 3 43.84 62.98 -4.64
N SER A 4 43.76 63.27 -5.94
CA SER A 4 42.53 63.28 -6.72
C SER A 4 42.31 61.88 -7.30
N LEU A 5 41.28 61.17 -6.86
CA LEU A 5 40.87 59.88 -7.43
C LEU A 5 39.56 60.08 -8.21
N LYS A 6 39.64 59.80 -9.50
CA LYS A 6 38.60 59.98 -10.53
C LYS A 6 37.73 58.71 -10.60
N PRO A 7 36.46 58.69 -10.17
CA PRO A 7 35.66 57.47 -10.12
C PRO A 7 34.64 57.47 -11.27
N TRP A 8 35.07 57.29 -12.52
CA TRP A 8 34.10 57.25 -13.63
C TRP A 8 34.51 56.38 -14.83
N GLN A 9 35.19 55.25 -14.59
CA GLN A 9 35.47 54.27 -15.66
C GLN A 9 35.19 52.80 -15.29
N TYR A 10 34.89 52.47 -14.03
CA TYR A 10 34.68 51.08 -13.59
C TYR A 10 33.22 50.60 -13.55
N ARG A 11 32.23 51.48 -13.76
CA ARG A 11 30.81 51.12 -13.63
C ARG A 11 30.25 50.34 -14.83
N GLY A 12 30.82 50.49 -16.02
CA GLY A 12 30.35 49.79 -17.23
C GLY A 12 30.84 48.34 -17.34
N GLN A 13 32.07 48.06 -16.89
CA GLN A 13 32.66 46.72 -16.98
C GLN A 13 32.18 45.77 -15.88
N ALA A 14 31.84 46.29 -14.70
CA ALA A 14 31.25 45.50 -13.63
C ALA A 14 29.83 44.99 -13.97
N LEU A 15 29.06 45.75 -14.77
CA LEU A 15 27.71 45.35 -15.18
C LEU A 15 27.73 44.23 -16.24
N ALA A 16 28.72 44.24 -17.14
CA ALA A 16 28.86 43.22 -18.19
C ALA A 16 29.33 41.86 -17.64
N LEU A 17 30.20 41.84 -16.63
CA LEU A 17 30.62 40.63 -15.91
C LEU A 17 29.50 40.06 -15.02
N ALA A 18 28.69 40.93 -14.41
CA ALA A 18 27.51 40.50 -13.66
C ALA A 18 26.44 39.85 -14.56
N LEU A 19 26.24 40.34 -15.79
CA LEU A 19 25.25 39.78 -16.71
C LEU A 19 25.66 38.40 -17.27
N CYS A 20 26.96 38.16 -17.53
CA CYS A 20 27.44 36.84 -17.94
C CYS A 20 27.41 35.79 -16.81
N GLY A 21 27.52 36.21 -15.54
CA GLY A 21 27.37 35.30 -14.40
C GLY A 21 25.94 34.79 -14.19
N VAL A 22 24.93 35.61 -14.50
CA VAL A 22 23.51 35.25 -14.31
C VAL A 22 23.01 34.27 -15.40
N VAL A 23 23.58 34.31 -16.60
CA VAL A 23 23.22 33.38 -17.68
C VAL A 23 23.82 31.98 -17.47
N LEU A 24 24.95 31.87 -16.77
CA LEU A 24 25.56 30.56 -16.44
C LEU A 24 24.92 29.88 -15.21
N LEU A 25 24.27 30.64 -14.33
CA LEU A 25 23.56 30.10 -13.15
C LEU A 25 22.11 29.67 -13.45
N SER A 26 21.56 30.02 -14.60
CA SER A 26 20.22 29.58 -15.03
C SER A 26 20.23 28.25 -15.82
N ALA A 27 21.42 27.67 -16.07
CA ALA A 27 21.57 26.36 -16.72
C ALA A 27 21.56 25.17 -15.74
N CYS A 28 21.68 25.40 -14.43
CA CYS A 28 21.34 24.40 -13.42
C CYS A 28 19.82 24.39 -13.25
N LYS A 29 19.14 23.72 -14.19
CA LYS A 29 17.76 23.28 -14.01
C LYS A 29 17.65 22.67 -12.62
N ASP A 30 16.90 23.34 -11.74
CA ASP A 30 16.32 22.76 -10.54
C ASP A 30 15.83 21.37 -10.90
N LYS A 31 16.59 20.32 -10.54
CA LYS A 31 16.00 19.02 -10.32
C LYS A 31 15.12 19.24 -9.10
N ARG A 32 13.90 19.73 -9.31
CA ARG A 32 12.85 19.64 -8.30
C ARG A 32 12.81 18.17 -7.94
N ILE A 33 13.30 17.85 -6.75
CA ILE A 33 13.15 16.53 -6.16
C ILE A 33 11.64 16.40 -6.02
N ASP A 34 11.04 15.66 -6.94
CA ASP A 34 9.64 15.27 -6.79
C ASP A 34 9.62 14.26 -5.64
N PRO A 35 9.07 14.61 -4.48
CA PRO A 35 9.02 13.67 -3.36
C PRO A 35 8.16 12.44 -3.67
N ASP A 36 7.30 12.54 -4.69
CA ASP A 36 6.43 11.48 -5.19
C ASP A 36 7.08 10.64 -6.30
N ALA A 37 8.25 11.04 -6.82
CA ALA A 37 9.01 10.18 -7.72
C ALA A 37 9.56 8.96 -6.97
N PRO A 38 9.46 7.75 -7.52
CA PRO A 38 10.09 6.57 -6.95
C PRO A 38 11.59 6.78 -6.75
N ALA A 39 12.16 6.22 -5.68
CA ALA A 39 13.60 6.35 -5.45
C ALA A 39 14.43 5.58 -6.50
N SER A 40 15.63 6.08 -6.78
CA SER A 40 16.55 5.50 -7.77
C SER A 40 17.53 4.46 -7.20
N GLU A 41 17.53 4.28 -5.89
CA GLU A 41 18.30 3.26 -5.17
C GLU A 41 17.35 2.22 -4.52
N PRO A 42 17.68 0.91 -4.50
CA PRO A 42 16.78 -0.14 -4.02
C PRO A 42 16.36 0.06 -2.55
N VAL A 43 17.32 0.36 -1.68
CA VAL A 43 17.06 0.58 -0.25
C VAL A 43 16.17 1.81 -0.04
N ALA A 44 16.46 2.89 -0.75
CA ALA A 44 15.68 4.12 -0.66
C ALA A 44 14.23 3.91 -1.16
N ALA A 45 14.00 3.05 -2.16
CA ALA A 45 12.66 2.74 -2.64
C ALA A 45 11.83 2.01 -1.57
N LEU A 46 12.43 1.04 -0.87
CA LEU A 46 11.78 0.36 0.25
C LEU A 46 11.46 1.30 1.41
N GLN A 47 12.41 2.18 1.77
CA GLN A 47 12.21 3.17 2.82
C GLN A 47 11.12 4.18 2.46
N GLN A 48 11.05 4.60 1.19
CA GLN A 48 9.97 5.45 0.69
C GLN A 48 8.61 4.77 0.84
N LEU A 49 8.48 3.50 0.43
CA LEU A 49 7.23 2.74 0.61
C LEU A 49 6.84 2.62 2.09
N ALA A 50 7.80 2.27 2.95
CA ALA A 50 7.56 2.17 4.40
C ALA A 50 7.10 3.51 5.00
N GLN A 51 7.73 4.62 4.60
CA GLN A 51 7.37 5.95 5.04
C GLN A 51 5.94 6.33 4.61
N ARG A 52 5.54 6.05 3.37
CA ARG A 52 4.16 6.32 2.90
C ARG A 52 3.12 5.57 3.73
N VAL A 53 3.39 4.32 4.08
CA VAL A 53 2.51 3.54 4.97
C VAL A 53 2.49 4.13 6.38
N ALA A 54 3.63 4.55 6.92
CA ALA A 54 3.71 5.22 8.22
C ALA A 54 2.89 6.53 8.24
N ASP A 55 2.97 7.31 7.17
CA ASP A 55 2.24 8.57 7.00
C ASP A 55 0.74 8.39 6.71
N ASN A 56 0.30 7.13 6.51
CA ASN A 56 -1.07 6.77 6.12
C ASN A 56 -1.44 7.28 4.71
N ASP A 57 -0.43 7.51 3.88
CA ASP A 57 -0.55 7.95 2.49
C ASP A 57 -0.64 6.74 1.56
N LEU A 58 -1.82 6.11 1.53
CA LEU A 58 -2.05 4.94 0.70
C LEU A 58 -2.01 5.25 -0.81
N VAL A 59 -2.32 6.49 -1.20
CA VAL A 59 -2.24 6.93 -2.60
C VAL A 59 -0.78 7.09 -3.01
N GLY A 60 0.04 7.74 -2.18
CA GLY A 60 1.48 7.86 -2.42
C GLY A 60 2.19 6.50 -2.38
N TYR A 61 1.78 5.59 -1.50
CA TYR A 61 2.24 4.20 -1.52
C TYR A 61 1.96 3.54 -2.88
N ALA A 62 0.71 3.61 -3.36
CA ALA A 62 0.33 3.01 -4.63
C ALA A 62 1.12 3.62 -5.81
N LYS A 63 1.31 4.93 -5.85
CA LYS A 63 2.10 5.59 -6.90
C LYS A 63 3.58 5.18 -6.88
N ALA A 64 4.15 4.98 -5.69
CA ALA A 64 5.54 4.58 -5.53
C ALA A 64 5.77 3.08 -5.78
N ALA A 65 4.74 2.24 -5.65
CA ALA A 65 4.86 0.79 -5.71
C ALA A 65 4.99 0.22 -7.13
N VAL A 66 4.62 0.99 -8.17
CA VAL A 66 4.63 0.53 -9.58
C VAL A 66 5.04 1.66 -10.54
N PRO A 67 5.52 1.35 -11.76
CA PRO A 67 5.74 2.35 -12.81
C PRO A 67 4.51 3.21 -13.11
N PRO A 68 4.66 4.50 -13.46
CA PRO A 68 3.53 5.40 -13.72
C PRO A 68 2.54 4.90 -14.77
N ALA A 69 3.04 4.27 -15.84
CA ALA A 69 2.17 3.68 -16.87
C ALA A 69 1.36 2.51 -16.34
N GLN A 70 1.97 1.67 -15.48
CA GLN A 70 1.29 0.54 -14.84
C GLN A 70 0.24 1.02 -13.83
N TYR A 71 0.54 2.09 -13.05
CA TYR A 71 -0.41 2.74 -12.15
C TYR A 71 -1.67 3.20 -12.88
N ALA A 72 -1.52 3.88 -14.03
CA ALA A 72 -2.65 4.35 -14.83
C ALA A 72 -3.51 3.18 -15.35
N ARG A 73 -2.88 2.06 -15.74
CA ARG A 73 -3.60 0.84 -16.15
C ARG A 73 -4.36 0.20 -14.98
N LEU A 74 -3.75 0.17 -13.79
CA LEU A 74 -4.40 -0.36 -12.58
C LEU A 74 -5.61 0.48 -12.16
N GLN A 75 -5.55 1.81 -12.33
CA GLN A 75 -6.72 2.67 -12.17
C GLN A 75 -7.84 2.33 -13.17
N GLY A 76 -7.48 2.10 -14.44
CA GLY A 76 -8.42 1.66 -15.47
C GLY A 76 -9.08 0.32 -15.11
N ALA A 77 -8.27 -0.68 -14.76
CA ALA A 77 -8.74 -1.99 -14.34
C ALA A 77 -9.62 -1.92 -13.09
N TRP A 78 -9.30 -1.04 -12.12
CA TRP A 78 -10.15 -0.81 -10.96
C TRP A 78 -11.52 -0.29 -11.39
N ASN A 79 -11.56 0.74 -12.24
CA ASN A 79 -12.81 1.36 -12.70
C ASN A 79 -13.69 0.41 -13.52
N GLN A 80 -13.09 -0.61 -14.14
CA GLN A 80 -13.79 -1.67 -14.86
C GLN A 80 -14.21 -2.85 -13.95
N GLY A 81 -13.77 -2.86 -12.69
CA GLY A 81 -14.09 -3.91 -11.73
C GLY A 81 -13.16 -5.13 -11.82
N HIS A 82 -12.06 -5.02 -12.56
CA HIS A 82 -11.05 -6.08 -12.73
C HIS A 82 -9.88 -5.97 -11.77
N SER A 83 -9.84 -4.95 -10.91
CA SER A 83 -8.79 -4.76 -9.92
C SER A 83 -9.32 -4.22 -8.59
N ARG A 84 -8.67 -4.68 -7.51
CA ARG A 84 -8.76 -4.12 -6.16
C ARG A 84 -7.38 -3.77 -5.60
N TRP A 85 -6.36 -3.70 -6.45
CA TRP A 85 -5.02 -3.29 -6.06
C TRP A 85 -4.99 -1.80 -5.65
N PRO A 86 -4.23 -1.38 -4.62
CA PRO A 86 -3.31 -2.18 -3.81
C PRO A 86 -3.96 -2.84 -2.57
N LEU A 87 -5.28 -2.86 -2.43
CA LEU A 87 -5.92 -3.47 -1.26
C LEU A 87 -5.68 -4.98 -1.18
N THR A 88 -5.46 -5.62 -2.33
CA THR A 88 -5.10 -7.04 -2.45
C THR A 88 -3.67 -7.36 -1.99
N GLU A 89 -2.81 -6.34 -1.83
CA GLU A 89 -1.46 -6.49 -1.28
C GLU A 89 -1.46 -6.50 0.25
N LEU A 90 -2.58 -6.11 0.87
CA LEU A 90 -2.68 -6.05 2.32
C LEU A 90 -2.76 -7.46 2.91
N PRO A 91 -2.15 -7.71 4.08
CA PRO A 91 -2.43 -8.94 4.81
C PRO A 91 -3.92 -8.98 5.14
N LEU A 92 -4.54 -10.15 4.92
CA LEU A 92 -5.98 -10.35 5.13
C LEU A 92 -6.85 -9.44 4.23
N ASP A 93 -6.43 -9.20 3.00
CA ASP A 93 -7.16 -8.49 1.95
C ASP A 93 -8.65 -8.88 1.88
N GLY A 94 -8.96 -10.19 1.94
CA GLY A 94 -10.34 -10.70 1.93
C GLY A 94 -11.19 -10.33 3.16
N GLN A 95 -10.58 -9.79 4.23
CA GLN A 95 -11.27 -9.40 5.47
C GLN A 95 -11.48 -7.89 5.60
N LEU A 96 -10.84 -7.07 4.77
CA LEU A 96 -10.93 -5.61 4.89
C LEU A 96 -12.38 -5.11 4.78
N LEU A 97 -13.08 -5.49 3.70
CA LEU A 97 -14.47 -5.09 3.48
C LEU A 97 -15.43 -5.64 4.55
N PRO A 98 -15.43 -6.95 4.88
CA PRO A 98 -16.23 -7.48 5.98
C PRO A 98 -16.00 -6.75 7.31
N MET A 99 -14.75 -6.40 7.63
CA MET A 99 -14.40 -5.67 8.83
C MET A 99 -14.96 -4.23 8.80
N LEU A 100 -14.76 -3.50 7.70
CA LEU A 100 -15.30 -2.15 7.53
C LEU A 100 -16.83 -2.16 7.61
N ALA A 101 -17.49 -3.15 7.02
CA ALA A 101 -18.93 -3.33 7.11
C ALA A 101 -19.38 -3.55 8.56
N ALA A 102 -18.73 -4.46 9.30
CA ALA A 102 -19.06 -4.74 10.70
C ALA A 102 -18.87 -3.51 11.60
N LEU A 103 -17.76 -2.79 11.44
CA LEU A 103 -17.42 -1.58 12.19
C LEU A 103 -18.32 -0.39 11.85
N SER A 104 -18.84 -0.34 10.62
CA SER A 104 -19.66 0.78 10.14
C SER A 104 -21.12 0.73 10.56
N ARG A 105 -21.59 -0.40 11.12
CA ARG A 105 -22.98 -0.54 11.55
C ARG A 105 -23.33 0.49 12.64
N PRO A 106 -24.56 1.06 12.64
CA PRO A 106 -24.94 2.11 13.60
C PRO A 106 -24.76 1.72 15.08
N ASP A 107 -25.02 0.45 15.40
CA ASP A 107 -24.91 -0.14 16.74
C ASP A 107 -23.62 -0.96 16.95
N ALA A 108 -22.63 -0.85 16.05
CA ALA A 108 -21.33 -1.51 16.19
C ALA A 108 -20.63 -1.18 17.52
N PRO A 109 -20.56 0.09 18.00
CA PRO A 109 -19.87 0.41 19.24
C PRO A 109 -20.43 -0.37 20.44
N GLN A 110 -21.76 -0.41 20.59
CA GLN A 110 -22.43 -1.06 21.71
C GLN A 110 -22.37 -2.59 21.59
N ARG A 111 -22.55 -3.15 20.39
CA ARG A 111 -22.46 -4.60 20.18
C ARG A 111 -21.06 -5.14 20.43
N LEU A 112 -20.04 -4.48 19.88
CA LEU A 112 -18.64 -4.88 20.06
C LEU A 112 -18.20 -4.76 21.51
N GLN A 113 -18.58 -3.67 22.20
CA GLN A 113 -18.30 -3.52 23.62
C GLN A 113 -18.95 -4.64 24.46
N ARG A 114 -20.22 -4.97 24.20
CA ARG A 114 -20.90 -6.06 24.91
C ARG A 114 -20.24 -7.43 24.66
N SER A 115 -19.89 -7.71 23.42
CA SER A 115 -19.16 -8.94 23.06
C SER A 115 -17.82 -9.02 23.78
N PHE A 116 -17.05 -7.92 23.78
CA PHE A 116 -15.79 -7.82 24.51
C PHE A 116 -15.97 -8.08 26.01
N ASP A 117 -16.93 -7.39 26.64
CA ASP A 117 -17.19 -7.51 28.09
C ASP A 117 -17.61 -8.93 28.49
N THR A 118 -18.29 -9.65 27.60
CA THR A 118 -18.77 -11.01 27.85
C THR A 118 -17.70 -12.07 27.58
N GLN A 119 -16.91 -11.90 26.52
CA GLN A 119 -16.05 -12.97 25.98
C GLN A 119 -14.55 -12.77 26.26
N ILE A 120 -14.11 -11.54 26.52
CA ILE A 120 -12.67 -11.21 26.56
C ILE A 120 -12.28 -10.52 27.86
N ALA A 121 -13.11 -9.61 28.37
CA ALA A 121 -12.76 -8.79 29.52
C ALA A 121 -12.46 -9.66 30.76
N GLY A 122 -11.28 -9.45 31.36
CA GLY A 122 -10.81 -10.22 32.51
C GLY A 122 -10.34 -11.65 32.20
N GLN A 123 -10.43 -12.13 30.95
CA GLN A 123 -10.07 -13.51 30.55
C GLN A 123 -8.60 -13.64 30.12
N ALA A 124 -7.67 -13.02 30.87
CA ALA A 124 -6.28 -12.86 30.45
C ALA A 124 -5.55 -14.19 30.20
N SER A 125 -5.84 -15.23 31.00
CA SER A 125 -5.26 -16.55 30.81
C SER A 125 -5.72 -17.22 29.50
N GLN A 126 -7.00 -17.13 29.17
CA GLN A 126 -7.57 -17.71 27.95
C GLN A 126 -7.04 -16.99 26.71
N VAL A 127 -6.99 -15.66 26.72
CA VAL A 127 -6.42 -14.86 25.63
C VAL A 127 -4.94 -15.22 25.41
N ARG A 128 -4.17 -15.36 26.49
CA ARG A 128 -2.76 -15.79 26.41
C ARG A 128 -2.61 -17.17 25.80
N GLN A 129 -3.45 -18.13 26.22
CA GLN A 129 -3.43 -19.48 25.67
C GLN A 129 -3.81 -19.49 24.18
N ALA A 130 -4.83 -18.71 23.79
CA ALA A 130 -5.21 -18.55 22.39
C ALA A 130 -4.05 -17.96 21.57
N ALA A 131 -3.37 -16.92 22.07
CA ALA A 131 -2.20 -16.33 21.40
C ALA A 131 -1.08 -17.36 21.19
N HIS A 132 -0.80 -18.19 22.19
CA HIS A 132 0.22 -19.24 22.07
C HIS A 132 -0.18 -20.32 21.06
N SER A 133 -1.41 -20.82 21.13
CA SER A 133 -1.94 -21.82 20.19
C SER A 133 -1.94 -21.31 18.75
N MET A 134 -2.33 -20.05 18.53
CA MET A 134 -2.27 -19.43 17.20
C MET A 134 -0.85 -19.32 16.67
N GLY A 135 0.14 -19.02 17.54
CA GLY A 135 1.55 -19.02 17.16
C GLY A 135 2.04 -20.37 16.68
N LEU A 136 1.77 -21.42 17.48
CA LEU A 136 2.13 -22.80 17.12
C LEU A 136 1.47 -23.24 15.81
N PHE A 137 0.19 -22.91 15.63
CA PHE A 137 -0.52 -23.19 14.39
C PHE A 137 0.08 -22.43 13.20
N GLY A 138 0.36 -21.13 13.37
CA GLY A 138 0.96 -20.28 12.34
C GLY A 138 2.32 -20.80 11.88
N GLU A 139 3.20 -21.18 12.81
CA GLU A 139 4.47 -21.82 12.48
C GLU A 139 4.27 -23.13 11.71
N GLN A 140 3.35 -23.99 12.16
CA GLN A 140 3.09 -25.27 11.50
C GLN A 140 2.50 -25.09 10.11
N TYR A 141 1.61 -24.13 9.93
CA TYR A 141 1.07 -23.75 8.63
C TYR A 141 2.20 -23.29 7.70
N LEU A 142 3.06 -22.36 8.17
CA LEU A 142 4.19 -21.88 7.40
C LEU A 142 5.20 -22.99 7.06
N ARG A 143 5.40 -24.00 7.91
CA ARG A 143 6.24 -25.16 7.58
C ARG A 143 5.68 -26.00 6.43
N ASN A 144 4.35 -26.07 6.30
CA ASN A 144 3.68 -26.96 5.34
C ASN A 144 3.33 -26.28 4.00
N GLN A 145 3.43 -24.95 3.90
CA GLN A 145 3.08 -24.23 2.66
C GLN A 145 4.19 -24.26 1.62
N SER A 146 4.00 -24.88 0.46
CA SER A 146 5.05 -24.96 -0.58
C SER A 146 5.25 -23.66 -1.37
N GLU A 147 4.33 -22.70 -1.29
CA GLU A 147 4.33 -21.48 -2.12
C GLU A 147 5.38 -20.45 -1.69
N TYR A 148 5.88 -20.51 -0.45
CA TYR A 148 6.89 -19.58 0.05
C TYR A 148 8.32 -20.07 -0.21
N SER A 149 9.18 -19.16 -0.67
CA SER A 149 10.62 -19.37 -0.64
C SER A 149 11.13 -19.57 0.79
N ASP A 150 12.33 -20.15 0.96
CA ASP A 150 12.92 -20.37 2.27
C ASP A 150 13.13 -19.06 3.04
N SER A 151 13.54 -17.99 2.35
CA SER A 151 13.69 -16.65 2.95
C SER A 151 12.36 -16.04 3.40
N GLU A 152 11.29 -16.20 2.61
CA GLU A 152 9.95 -15.71 2.99
C GLU A 152 9.40 -16.50 4.18
N ARG A 153 9.57 -17.83 4.18
CA ARG A 153 9.13 -18.70 5.27
C ARG A 153 9.83 -18.37 6.59
N ALA A 154 11.14 -18.14 6.53
CA ALA A 154 11.94 -17.72 7.69
C ALA A 154 11.49 -16.33 8.18
N HIS A 155 11.23 -15.40 7.27
CA HIS A 155 10.72 -14.08 7.61
C HIS A 155 9.34 -14.14 8.30
N TYR A 156 8.36 -14.82 7.70
CA TYR A 156 7.02 -14.92 8.27
C TYR A 156 6.99 -15.68 9.60
N THR A 157 7.88 -16.65 9.79
CA THR A 157 8.02 -17.36 11.07
C THR A 157 8.50 -16.41 12.18
N GLN A 158 9.46 -15.51 11.90
CA GLN A 158 9.87 -14.48 12.86
C GLN A 158 8.70 -13.55 13.20
N VAL A 159 7.93 -13.11 12.20
CA VAL A 159 6.76 -12.23 12.38
C VAL A 159 5.68 -12.90 13.23
N VAL A 160 5.29 -14.14 12.90
CA VAL A 160 4.31 -14.92 13.67
C VAL A 160 4.76 -15.03 15.12
N ASN A 161 6.03 -15.35 15.36
CA ASN A 161 6.58 -15.47 16.70
C ASN A 161 6.56 -14.17 17.50
N ALA A 162 6.97 -13.06 16.88
CA ALA A 162 6.92 -11.74 17.51
C ALA A 162 5.47 -11.35 17.88
N LEU A 163 4.52 -11.56 16.96
CA LEU A 163 3.11 -11.25 17.20
C LEU A 163 2.46 -12.16 18.24
N SER A 164 2.79 -13.45 18.28
CA SER A 164 2.28 -14.37 19.30
C SER A 164 2.80 -14.02 20.69
N ARG A 165 4.09 -13.68 20.82
CA ARG A 165 4.68 -13.20 22.08
C ARG A 165 4.04 -11.89 22.53
N TRP A 166 3.86 -10.95 21.60
CA TRP A 166 3.15 -9.71 21.88
C TRP A 166 1.72 -9.96 22.38
N ALA A 167 0.92 -10.74 21.65
CA ALA A 167 -0.48 -10.99 21.99
C ALA A 167 -0.63 -11.69 23.35
N ALA A 168 0.34 -12.55 23.73
CA ALA A 168 0.36 -13.22 25.03
C ALA A 168 0.62 -12.26 26.22
N ALA A 169 1.31 -11.14 25.98
CA ALA A 169 1.70 -10.16 26.99
C ALA A 169 0.85 -8.87 26.97
N ALA A 170 0.27 -8.53 25.81
CA ALA A 170 -0.47 -7.30 25.61
C ALA A 170 -1.71 -7.22 26.52
N PRO A 171 -2.13 -6.02 26.96
CA PRO A 171 -3.28 -5.82 27.83
C PRO A 171 -4.61 -5.94 27.06
N LEU A 172 -4.79 -6.99 26.25
CA LEU A 172 -5.92 -7.20 25.35
C LEU A 172 -7.26 -7.33 26.10
N THR A 173 -7.24 -7.67 27.39
CA THR A 173 -8.44 -7.79 28.23
C THR A 173 -8.80 -6.50 28.98
N ASP A 174 -8.06 -5.40 28.76
CA ASP A 174 -8.31 -4.12 29.40
C ASP A 174 -9.58 -3.45 28.83
N LYS A 175 -10.56 -3.23 29.70
CA LYS A 175 -11.88 -2.68 29.33
C LYS A 175 -11.81 -1.25 28.80
N GLN A 176 -10.94 -0.42 29.38
CA GLN A 176 -10.87 0.99 29.01
C GLN A 176 -10.19 1.14 27.64
N ARG A 177 -9.11 0.40 27.41
CA ARG A 177 -8.44 0.35 26.09
C ARG A 177 -9.37 -0.19 25.02
N ALA A 178 -10.14 -1.24 25.32
CA ALA A 178 -11.12 -1.80 24.40
C ALA A 178 -12.21 -0.79 24.04
N LYS A 179 -12.78 -0.09 25.03
CA LYS A 179 -13.79 0.96 24.80
C LYS A 179 -13.27 2.08 23.90
N THR A 180 -12.06 2.58 24.16
CA THR A 180 -11.43 3.61 23.33
C THR A 180 -11.18 3.11 21.91
N THR A 181 -10.63 1.90 21.77
CA THR A 181 -10.33 1.27 20.47
C THR A 181 -11.60 1.04 19.65
N ILE A 182 -12.64 0.44 20.24
CA ILE A 182 -13.93 0.20 19.57
C ILE A 182 -14.54 1.53 19.12
N THR A 183 -14.53 2.54 19.97
CA THR A 183 -15.06 3.87 19.63
C THR A 183 -14.31 4.48 18.45
N LEU A 184 -12.97 4.44 18.48
CA LEU A 184 -12.11 5.00 17.44
C LEU A 184 -12.31 4.28 16.08
N LEU A 185 -12.26 2.95 16.07
CA LEU A 185 -12.35 2.16 14.84
C LEU A 185 -13.73 2.23 14.21
N THR A 186 -14.80 2.17 15.00
CA THR A 186 -16.17 2.29 14.48
C THR A 186 -16.49 3.69 13.97
N ALA A 187 -15.91 4.74 14.55
CA ALA A 187 -16.06 6.11 14.05
C ALA A 187 -15.34 6.28 12.71
N THR A 188 -14.08 5.87 12.63
CA THR A 188 -13.27 6.02 11.40
C THR A 188 -13.72 5.13 10.26
N ALA A 189 -14.20 3.90 10.53
CA ALA A 189 -14.82 3.06 9.50
C ALA A 189 -16.06 3.72 8.89
N ARG A 190 -16.93 4.31 9.72
CA ARG A 190 -18.10 5.08 9.24
C ARG A 190 -17.70 6.29 8.42
N THR A 191 -16.65 7.01 8.83
CA THR A 191 -16.12 8.14 8.06
C THR A 191 -15.53 7.71 6.72
N ALA A 192 -14.88 6.55 6.65
CA ALA A 192 -14.38 6.01 5.38
C ALA A 192 -15.52 5.74 4.40
N GLY A 193 -16.65 5.18 4.87
CA GLY A 193 -17.84 4.97 4.03
C GLY A 193 -17.59 3.98 2.88
N LEU A 194 -16.79 2.94 3.15
CA LEU A 194 -16.38 1.90 2.19
C LEU A 194 -16.68 0.53 2.79
N SER A 195 -17.96 0.23 2.96
CA SER A 195 -18.45 -1.01 3.57
C SER A 195 -18.85 -2.09 2.57
N THR A 196 -18.88 -1.76 1.28
CA THR A 196 -19.29 -2.65 0.20
C THR A 196 -18.40 -2.51 -1.03
N ASP A 197 -18.36 -3.55 -1.86
CA ASP A 197 -17.69 -3.50 -3.16
C ASP A 197 -18.23 -2.41 -4.07
N ALA A 198 -19.54 -2.13 -4.03
CA ALA A 198 -20.15 -1.09 -4.83
C ALA A 198 -19.67 0.31 -4.41
N GLU A 199 -19.50 0.57 -3.12
CA GLU A 199 -18.95 1.83 -2.61
C GLU A 199 -17.48 2.02 -3.00
N LEU A 200 -16.65 0.97 -2.88
CA LEU A 200 -15.27 0.98 -3.38
C LEU A 200 -15.18 1.20 -4.89
N GLN A 201 -16.05 0.52 -5.65
CA GLN A 201 -16.11 0.68 -7.10
C GLN A 201 -16.48 2.11 -7.49
N ALA A 202 -17.52 2.66 -6.87
CA ALA A 202 -18.02 4.00 -7.17
C ALA A 202 -17.03 5.10 -6.77
N ALA A 203 -16.27 4.91 -5.69
CA ALA A 203 -15.21 5.83 -5.30
C ALA A 203 -14.02 5.80 -6.28
N GLY A 204 -13.74 4.64 -6.89
CA GLY A 204 -12.53 4.42 -7.66
C GLY A 204 -11.30 4.25 -6.76
N MET A 205 -10.15 3.92 -7.36
CA MET A 205 -8.95 3.53 -6.61
C MET A 205 -8.44 4.63 -5.66
N GLU A 206 -8.18 5.85 -6.16
CA GLU A 206 -7.54 6.89 -5.34
C GLU A 206 -8.44 7.42 -4.21
N GLU A 207 -9.72 7.63 -4.47
CA GLU A 207 -10.64 8.08 -3.42
C GLU A 207 -10.86 6.99 -2.39
N SER A 208 -10.91 5.72 -2.79
CA SER A 208 -10.96 4.61 -1.85
C SER A 208 -9.75 4.62 -0.91
N LEU A 209 -8.53 4.71 -1.47
CA LEU A 209 -7.29 4.76 -0.69
C LEU A 209 -7.23 6.00 0.21
N ARG A 210 -7.64 7.16 -0.28
CA ARG A 210 -7.68 8.41 0.50
C ARG A 210 -8.63 8.32 1.69
N ARG A 211 -9.83 7.75 1.50
CA ARG A 211 -10.82 7.53 2.55
C ARG A 211 -10.38 6.49 3.58
N LEU A 212 -9.58 5.50 3.17
CA LEU A 212 -9.02 4.49 4.06
C LEU A 212 -7.85 5.00 4.91
N GLY A 213 -7.12 6.04 4.48
CA GLY A 213 -5.98 6.60 5.23
C GLY A 213 -6.27 6.89 6.71
N PRO A 214 -7.32 7.66 7.05
CA PRO A 214 -7.70 7.90 8.44
C PRO A 214 -8.06 6.62 9.23
N PHE A 215 -8.64 5.62 8.58
CA PHE A 215 -8.94 4.32 9.20
C PHE A 215 -7.66 3.53 9.49
N VAL A 216 -6.70 3.49 8.55
CA VAL A 216 -5.38 2.88 8.76
C VAL A 216 -4.66 3.55 9.93
N LYS A 217 -4.70 4.90 10.02
CA LYS A 217 -4.15 5.63 11.15
C LYS A 217 -4.78 5.20 12.48
N ALA A 218 -6.11 5.11 12.52
CA ALA A 218 -6.85 4.68 13.70
C ALA A 218 -6.51 3.23 14.10
N PHE A 219 -6.36 2.34 13.12
CA PHE A 219 -5.94 0.96 13.33
C PHE A 219 -4.53 0.87 13.93
N LYS A 220 -3.54 1.57 13.35
CA LYS A 220 -2.18 1.63 13.91
C LYS A 220 -2.15 2.25 15.31
N THR A 221 -2.94 3.30 15.53
CA THR A 221 -3.09 3.93 16.85
C THR A 221 -3.65 2.95 17.89
N ALA A 222 -4.65 2.16 17.50
CA ALA A 222 -5.20 1.13 18.37
C ALA A 222 -4.14 0.09 18.74
N LEU A 223 -3.41 -0.46 17.76
CA LEU A 223 -2.32 -1.42 18.00
C LEU A 223 -1.22 -0.84 18.90
N ALA A 224 -0.80 0.41 18.65
CA ALA A 224 0.19 1.09 19.46
C ALA A 224 -0.28 1.25 20.92
N SER A 225 -1.58 1.46 21.14
CA SER A 225 -2.15 1.49 22.50
C SER A 225 -2.04 0.16 23.25
N TYR A 226 -1.81 -0.95 22.55
CA TYR A 226 -1.53 -2.27 23.13
C TYR A 226 -0.04 -2.65 23.06
N GLY A 227 0.84 -1.70 22.74
CA GLY A 227 2.29 -1.91 22.70
C GLY A 227 2.83 -2.42 21.36
N LEU A 228 2.02 -2.42 20.29
CA LEU A 228 2.46 -2.80 18.94
C LEU A 228 2.50 -1.56 18.03
N SER A 229 3.65 -0.88 17.98
CA SER A 229 3.84 0.29 17.12
C SER A 229 4.25 -0.15 15.71
N LEU A 230 3.30 -0.08 14.76
CA LEU A 230 3.61 -0.32 13.35
C LEU A 230 4.37 0.85 12.71
N ASP A 231 4.09 2.09 13.14
CA ASP A 231 4.81 3.27 12.64
C ASP A 231 6.30 3.22 12.99
N GLY A 232 6.63 2.76 14.20
CA GLY A 232 8.01 2.51 14.61
C GLY A 232 8.67 1.45 13.71
N ALA A 233 8.01 0.31 13.51
CA ALA A 233 8.52 -0.76 12.65
C ALA A 233 8.81 -0.29 11.21
N LEU A 234 7.95 0.58 10.67
CA LEU A 234 8.09 1.11 9.31
C LEU A 234 9.18 2.19 9.21
N THR A 235 9.21 3.13 10.15
CA THR A 235 10.14 4.28 10.12
C THR A 235 11.56 3.92 10.54
N GLU A 236 11.73 2.86 11.33
CA GLU A 236 13.04 2.33 11.72
C GLU A 236 13.63 1.32 10.72
N LEU A 237 12.96 1.08 9.59
CA LEU A 237 13.40 0.13 8.58
C LEU A 237 14.78 0.51 8.03
N ARG A 238 15.73 -0.42 8.18
CA ARG A 238 17.08 -0.34 7.62
C ARG A 238 17.20 -1.34 6.48
N GLY A 239 17.87 -0.94 5.41
CA GLY A 239 18.16 -1.81 4.29
C GLY A 239 19.65 -1.86 3.99
N GLU A 240 20.11 -3.01 3.53
CA GLU A 240 21.45 -3.26 3.02
C GLU A 240 21.34 -3.96 1.66
N LEU A 241 21.95 -3.38 0.64
CA LEU A 241 22.04 -4.03 -0.67
C LEU A 241 22.95 -5.25 -0.57
N THR A 242 22.38 -6.44 -0.77
CA THR A 242 23.10 -7.72 -0.65
C THR A 242 23.67 -8.16 -2.00
N SER A 243 22.95 -7.89 -3.09
CA SER A 243 23.42 -8.14 -4.46
C SER A 243 22.70 -7.23 -5.45
N GLU A 244 23.39 -6.85 -6.53
CA GLU A 244 22.82 -6.17 -7.70
C GLU A 244 23.42 -6.79 -8.97
N LEU A 245 22.54 -7.20 -9.89
CA LEU A 245 22.90 -7.78 -11.18
C LEU A 245 21.99 -7.20 -12.26
N GLY A 246 22.50 -6.22 -13.01
CA GLY A 246 21.72 -5.54 -14.04
C GLY A 246 20.51 -4.83 -13.44
N ASP A 247 19.31 -5.25 -13.85
CA ASP A 247 18.05 -4.69 -13.37
C ASP A 247 17.46 -5.44 -12.17
N ASP A 248 18.19 -6.38 -11.58
CA ASP A 248 17.74 -7.14 -10.40
C ASP A 248 18.62 -6.85 -9.19
N ALA A 249 18.01 -6.72 -8.02
CA ALA A 249 18.71 -6.54 -6.76
C ALA A 249 18.05 -7.32 -5.62
N VAL A 250 18.83 -7.65 -4.60
CA VAL A 250 18.35 -8.22 -3.34
C VAL A 250 18.75 -7.29 -2.21
N VAL A 251 17.77 -6.84 -1.45
CA VAL A 251 17.96 -5.99 -0.28
C VAL A 251 17.65 -6.80 0.97
N ARG A 252 18.59 -6.86 1.90
CA ARG A 252 18.32 -7.32 3.27
C ARG A 252 17.70 -6.17 4.04
N ILE A 253 16.56 -6.39 4.67
CA ILE A 253 15.91 -5.42 5.54
C ILE A 253 15.93 -5.87 7.00
N GLN A 254 15.99 -4.90 7.89
CA GLN A 254 15.95 -5.05 9.34
C GLN A 254 14.98 -4.04 9.92
N TYR A 255 14.08 -4.49 10.79
CA TYR A 255 13.16 -3.62 11.52
C TYR A 255 12.72 -4.23 12.85
N THR A 256 12.31 -3.39 13.79
CA THR A 256 11.82 -3.83 15.10
C THR A 256 10.30 -4.03 15.06
N LEU A 257 9.81 -5.23 15.40
CA LEU A 257 8.38 -5.50 15.58
C LEU A 257 8.14 -6.10 16.97
N ALA A 258 7.26 -5.47 17.75
CA ALA A 258 6.96 -5.91 19.12
C ALA A 258 8.20 -6.07 20.03
N GLY A 259 9.24 -5.27 19.80
CA GLY A 259 10.50 -5.34 20.54
C GLY A 259 11.49 -6.41 20.04
N GLU A 260 11.15 -7.15 18.99
CA GLU A 260 11.99 -8.15 18.35
C GLU A 260 12.58 -7.60 17.06
N GLN A 261 13.87 -7.86 16.82
CA GLN A 261 14.49 -7.57 15.53
C GLN A 261 14.03 -8.61 14.51
N ILE A 262 13.48 -8.14 13.40
CA ILE A 262 13.03 -8.96 12.28
C ILE A 262 13.94 -8.71 11.09
N GLU A 263 14.36 -9.80 10.45
CA GLU A 263 15.11 -9.75 9.19
C GLU A 263 14.31 -10.33 8.03
N ALA A 264 14.48 -9.74 6.85
CA ALA A 264 13.94 -10.25 5.60
C ALA A 264 14.89 -9.99 4.43
N GLN A 265 14.70 -10.71 3.34
CA GLN A 265 15.29 -10.38 2.05
C GLN A 265 14.18 -10.03 1.07
N VAL A 266 14.36 -8.93 0.36
CA VAL A 266 13.38 -8.41 -0.60
C VAL A 266 14.02 -8.34 -1.97
N ARG A 267 13.40 -8.99 -2.95
CA ARG A 267 13.77 -8.86 -4.37
C ARG A 267 13.27 -7.52 -4.91
N MET A 268 14.14 -6.85 -5.62
CA MET A 268 13.88 -5.56 -6.25
C MET A 268 14.18 -5.68 -7.74
N THR A 269 13.34 -5.08 -8.58
CA THR A 269 13.57 -5.01 -10.02
C THR A 269 13.49 -3.57 -10.48
N ARG A 270 14.44 -3.18 -11.34
CA ARG A 270 14.52 -1.85 -11.92
C ARG A 270 13.61 -1.78 -13.16
N ARG A 271 12.70 -0.81 -13.20
CA ARG A 271 11.91 -0.46 -14.39
C ARG A 271 11.97 1.06 -14.59
N ASP A 272 12.19 1.51 -15.82
CA ASP A 272 12.26 2.93 -16.16
C ASP A 272 13.19 3.76 -15.26
N GLY A 273 14.32 3.18 -14.85
CA GLY A 273 15.33 3.83 -14.00
C GLY A 273 15.03 3.83 -12.49
N HIS A 274 13.92 3.25 -12.06
CA HIS A 274 13.47 3.21 -10.67
C HIS A 274 13.35 1.79 -10.15
N TRP A 275 13.45 1.59 -8.83
CA TRP A 275 13.37 0.27 -8.21
C TRP A 275 12.00 0.01 -7.59
N TYR A 276 11.51 -1.21 -7.78
CA TYR A 276 10.22 -1.66 -7.27
C TYR A 276 10.34 -3.06 -6.67
N VAL A 277 9.46 -3.40 -5.72
CA VAL A 277 9.36 -4.75 -5.17
C VAL A 277 8.99 -5.71 -6.29
N THR A 278 9.87 -6.68 -6.57
CA THR A 278 9.69 -7.59 -7.71
C THR A 278 8.36 -8.33 -7.62
N ARG A 279 7.98 -8.80 -6.43
CA ARG A 279 6.70 -9.46 -6.19
C ARG A 279 5.50 -8.56 -6.53
N THR A 280 5.53 -7.30 -6.13
CA THR A 280 4.46 -6.35 -6.48
C THR A 280 4.35 -6.14 -7.99
N LEU A 281 5.47 -6.12 -8.72
CA LEU A 281 5.45 -6.07 -10.19
C LEU A 281 4.86 -7.34 -10.80
N GLU A 282 5.28 -8.52 -10.30
CA GLU A 282 4.77 -9.83 -10.72
C GLU A 282 3.24 -9.92 -10.52
N ASP A 283 2.77 -9.57 -9.33
CA ASP A 283 1.34 -9.62 -8.94
C ASP A 283 0.50 -8.63 -9.77
N THR A 284 0.99 -7.41 -9.98
CA THR A 284 0.28 -6.40 -10.78
C THR A 284 0.31 -6.67 -12.28
N ASP A 285 1.39 -7.25 -12.82
CA ASP A 285 1.44 -7.70 -14.22
C ASP A 285 0.44 -8.84 -14.45
N ALA A 286 0.38 -9.83 -13.55
CA ALA A 286 -0.60 -10.91 -13.64
C ALA A 286 -2.04 -10.39 -13.55
N LEU A 287 -2.31 -9.43 -12.66
CA LEU A 287 -3.62 -8.79 -12.52
C LEU A 287 -4.03 -8.05 -13.80
N LEU A 288 -3.12 -7.29 -14.40
CA LEU A 288 -3.40 -6.56 -15.65
C LEU A 288 -3.58 -7.49 -16.83
N GLN A 289 -2.81 -8.58 -16.93
CA GLN A 289 -3.01 -9.61 -17.94
C GLN A 289 -4.39 -10.27 -17.83
N ALA A 290 -4.83 -10.58 -16.60
CA ALA A 290 -6.16 -11.12 -16.36
C ALA A 290 -7.28 -10.12 -16.73
N ALA A 291 -7.08 -8.82 -16.44
CA ALA A 291 -8.00 -7.77 -16.84
C ALA A 291 -8.09 -7.61 -18.37
N ASP A 292 -6.95 -7.61 -19.07
CA ASP A 292 -6.91 -7.53 -20.53
C ASP A 292 -7.63 -8.73 -21.18
N ALA A 293 -7.41 -9.94 -20.65
CA ALA A 293 -8.08 -11.15 -21.12
C ALA A 293 -9.60 -11.09 -20.92
N ALA A 294 -10.06 -10.66 -19.74
CA ALA A 294 -11.48 -10.50 -19.45
C ALA A 294 -12.16 -9.47 -20.36
N GLN A 295 -11.46 -8.36 -20.67
CA GLN A 295 -11.95 -7.36 -21.62
C GLN A 295 -12.07 -7.93 -23.04
N ALA A 296 -11.05 -8.66 -23.50
CA ALA A 296 -11.08 -9.29 -24.83
C ALA A 296 -12.24 -10.30 -24.97
N GLU A 297 -12.51 -11.09 -23.93
CA GLU A 297 -13.67 -11.99 -23.89
C GLU A 297 -15.01 -11.26 -23.89
N HIS A 298 -15.09 -10.10 -23.23
CA HIS A 298 -16.28 -9.26 -23.26
C HIS A 298 -16.53 -8.69 -24.66
N ASP A 299 -15.50 -8.13 -25.29
CA ASP A 299 -15.58 -7.54 -26.63
C ASP A 299 -15.94 -8.59 -27.69
N ALA A 300 -15.35 -9.80 -27.60
CA ALA A 300 -15.68 -10.90 -28.49
C ALA A 300 -17.15 -11.35 -28.35
N ARG A 301 -17.68 -11.39 -27.12
CA ARG A 301 -19.11 -11.70 -26.89
C ARG A 301 -20.01 -10.64 -27.46
N GLN A 302 -19.71 -9.36 -27.25
CA GLN A 302 -20.50 -8.27 -27.83
C GLN A 302 -20.49 -8.29 -29.36
N ALA A 303 -19.34 -8.59 -29.97
CA ALA A 303 -19.24 -8.71 -31.42
C ALA A 303 -20.09 -9.87 -31.97
N ALA A 304 -20.05 -11.04 -31.31
CA ALA A 304 -20.86 -12.19 -31.69
C ALA A 304 -22.37 -11.93 -31.53
N GLU A 305 -22.79 -11.24 -30.45
CA GLU A 305 -24.19 -10.84 -30.24
C GLU A 305 -24.66 -9.84 -31.31
N ALA A 306 -23.80 -8.88 -31.70
CA ALA A 306 -24.11 -7.92 -32.75
C ALA A 306 -24.24 -8.60 -34.12
N GLU A 307 -23.38 -9.57 -34.44
CA GLU A 307 -23.43 -10.35 -35.69
C GLU A 307 -24.69 -11.26 -35.73
N ALA A 308 -25.03 -11.89 -34.61
CA ALA A 308 -26.27 -12.67 -34.49
C ALA A 308 -27.52 -11.79 -34.68
N ALA A 309 -27.54 -10.60 -34.08
CA ALA A 309 -28.63 -9.64 -34.23
C ALA A 309 -28.78 -9.11 -35.67
N ALA A 310 -27.66 -8.90 -36.38
CA ALA A 310 -27.67 -8.50 -37.79
C ALA A 310 -28.24 -9.62 -38.69
N THR A 311 -27.86 -10.87 -38.43
CA THR A 311 -28.32 -12.04 -39.21
C THR A 311 -29.83 -12.28 -39.07
N VAL A 312 -30.39 -12.05 -37.87
CA VAL A 312 -31.86 -12.16 -37.64
C VAL A 312 -32.63 -11.06 -38.38
N LYS A 313 -32.06 -9.86 -38.52
CA LYS A 313 -32.69 -8.74 -39.22
C LYS A 313 -32.76 -8.97 -40.73
N ASP A 314 -31.73 -9.56 -41.32
CA ASP A 314 -31.70 -9.90 -42.76
C ASP A 314 -32.65 -11.07 -43.11
N GLY A 315 -32.82 -12.03 -42.20
CA GLY A 315 -33.78 -13.14 -42.36
C GLY A 315 -35.25 -12.72 -42.33
N ALA A 316 -35.59 -11.63 -41.64
CA ALA A 316 -36.95 -11.09 -41.56
C ALA A 316 -37.37 -10.25 -42.80
N SER A 317 -36.41 -9.90 -43.68
CA SER A 317 -36.68 -9.14 -44.91
C SER A 317 -36.84 -10.00 -46.16
N ALA A 318 -36.81 -11.33 -46.05
CA ALA A 318 -37.08 -12.23 -47.18
C ALA A 318 -38.58 -12.16 -47.57
N PRO A 319 -38.94 -11.74 -48.80
CA PRO A 319 -40.33 -11.61 -49.19
C PRO A 319 -40.97 -13.01 -49.32
N ALA A 320 -42.15 -13.17 -48.72
CA ALA A 320 -43.00 -14.34 -48.93
C ALA A 320 -43.27 -14.50 -50.43
N LYS A 321 -42.82 -15.62 -51.01
CA LYS A 321 -43.10 -15.96 -52.41
C LYS A 321 -44.61 -16.14 -52.60
N PRO A 322 -45.19 -15.59 -53.68
CA PRO A 322 -46.62 -15.69 -53.98
C PRO A 322 -47.05 -17.12 -54.32
#